data_AF-A0A4U1GL20-F1
#
_entry.id   AF-A0A4U1GL20-F1
#
_cell.length_a   1.000
_cell.length_b   1.000
_cell.length_c   1.000
_cell.angle_alpha   90.00
_cell.angle_beta   90.00
_cell.angle_gamma   90.00
#
_symmetry.space_group_name_H-M   'P 1'
#
loop_
_entity.id
_entity.type
_entity.pdbx_description
1 polymer ?
#
loop_
_entity_poly.entity_id
_entity_poly.type
_entity_poly.pdbx_seq_one_letter_code
_entity_poly.pdbx_strand_id
1 'polypeptide(L)'
;MGKYQQEWKQMLQKDETFEDWKVRSSGGDLLIRVPEETDMDMLKVQFSDLISPIAPLIKSPKTTLKFYVGNSDEADFIFTLN
;
A
#
# COMPACT_ATOMS: atom_id res chain seq x y z
N MET A 1 -5.62 -11.10 9.70
CA MET A 1 -5.48 -10.39 8.42
C MET A 1 -6.74 -10.68 7.60
N GLY A 2 -7.51 -9.66 7.21
CA GLY A 2 -8.74 -9.85 6.44
C GLY A 2 -8.45 -10.27 4.99
N LYS A 3 -9.39 -10.94 4.31
CA LYS A 3 -9.19 -11.37 2.90
C LYS A 3 -8.88 -10.18 1.98
N TYR A 4 -9.57 -9.06 2.17
CA TYR A 4 -9.34 -7.82 1.43
C TYR A 4 -7.90 -7.29 1.58
N GLN A 5 -7.42 -7.21 2.82
CA GLN A 5 -6.04 -6.82 3.16
C GLN A 5 -4.99 -7.79 2.58
N GLN A 6 -5.27 -9.09 2.59
CA GLN A 6 -4.39 -10.11 2.03
C GLN A 6 -4.30 -10.01 0.50
N GLU A 7 -5.42 -9.82 -0.18
CA GLU A 7 -5.44 -9.63 -1.64
C GLU A 7 -4.67 -8.36 -2.02
N TRP A 8 -4.88 -7.25 -1.32
CA TRP A 8 -4.12 -6.02 -1.55
C TRP A 8 -2.61 -6.24 -1.41
N LYS A 9 -2.17 -6.90 -0.33
CA LYS A 9 -0.77 -7.24 -0.14
C LYS A 9 -0.24 -8.09 -1.29
N GLN A 10 -0.98 -9.12 -1.70
CA GLN A 10 -0.55 -10.02 -2.78
C GLN A 10 -0.46 -9.30 -4.13
N MET A 11 -1.39 -8.41 -4.44
CA MET A 11 -1.36 -7.66 -5.70
C MET A 11 -0.20 -6.68 -5.72
N LEU A 12 0.01 -5.92 -4.63
CA LEU A 12 1.13 -5.00 -4.51
C LEU A 12 2.48 -5.73 -4.61
N GLN A 13 2.60 -6.93 -4.05
CA GLN A 13 3.83 -7.74 -4.14
C GLN A 13 4.07 -8.39 -5.51
N LYS A 14 3.07 -8.43 -6.39
CA LYS A 14 3.17 -9.06 -7.72
C LYS A 14 3.39 -8.07 -8.85
N ASP A 15 3.11 -6.80 -8.60
CA ASP A 15 3.23 -5.75 -9.61
C ASP A 15 4.66 -5.20 -9.59
N GLU A 16 5.33 -5.25 -10.75
CA GLU A 16 6.73 -4.83 -10.94
C GLU A 16 6.95 -3.36 -10.53
N THR A 17 5.91 -2.52 -10.60
CA THR A 17 5.94 -1.12 -10.16
C THR A 17 6.35 -0.97 -8.69
N PHE A 18 6.10 -1.99 -7.87
CA PHE A 18 6.36 -1.98 -6.42
C PHE A 18 7.40 -3.04 -6.01
N GLU A 19 8.23 -3.53 -6.92
CA GLU A 19 9.21 -4.59 -6.64
C GLU A 19 10.13 -4.25 -5.44
N ASP A 20 10.59 -2.99 -5.36
CA ASP A 20 11.46 -2.53 -4.28
C ASP A 20 10.70 -2.16 -2.99
N TRP A 21 9.36 -2.25 -2.98
CA TRP A 21 8.55 -1.90 -1.84
C TRP A 21 8.36 -3.09 -0.89
N LYS A 22 8.67 -2.88 0.39
CA LYS A 22 8.42 -3.90 1.43
C LYS A 22 7.01 -3.72 1.98
N VAL A 23 6.08 -4.53 1.48
CA VAL A 23 4.69 -4.56 1.95
C VAL A 23 4.53 -5.57 3.10
N ARG A 24 4.18 -5.07 4.29
CA ARG A 24 3.96 -5.84 5.51
C ARG A 24 2.55 -5.66 6.04
N SER A 25 2.11 -6.63 6.82
CA SER A 25 0.85 -6.58 7.54
C SER A 25 1.05 -5.90 8.89
N SER A 26 0.22 -4.92 9.25
CA SER A 26 0.20 -4.31 10.57
C SER A 26 -1.22 -4.34 11.12
N GLY A 27 -1.53 -5.33 11.96
CA GLY A 27 -2.91 -5.55 12.43
C GLY A 27 -3.90 -5.73 11.28
N GLY A 28 -4.91 -4.86 11.22
CA GLY A 28 -5.92 -4.81 10.14
C GLY A 28 -5.49 -4.04 8.88
N ASP A 29 -4.31 -3.45 8.89
CA ASP A 29 -3.83 -2.49 7.89
C ASP A 29 -2.54 -2.96 7.18
N LEU A 30 -2.06 -2.20 6.20
CA LEU A 30 -0.81 -2.46 5.48
C LEU A 30 0.24 -1.41 5.81
N LEU A 31 1.47 -1.89 6.03
CA LEU A 31 2.67 -1.07 6.17
C LEU A 31 3.48 -1.22 4.89
N ILE A 32 3.81 -0.10 4.25
CA ILE A 32 4.60 -0.06 3.02
C ILE A 32 5.90 0.69 3.34
N ARG A 33 7.03 0.02 3.12
CA ARG A 33 8.35 0.65 3.10
C ARG A 33 8.84 0.80 1.67
N VAL A 34 8.99 2.04 1.23
CA VAL A 34 9.51 2.38 -0.09
C VAL A 34 11.03 2.62 -0.01
N PRO A 35 11.75 2.63 -1.14
CA PRO A 35 13.18 2.98 -1.16
C PRO A 35 13.47 4.35 -0.55
N GLU A 36 14.64 4.51 0.09
CA GLU A 36 15.03 5.74 0.80
C GLU A 36 15.12 6.96 -0.14
N GLU A 37 15.45 6.72 -1.41
CA GLU A 37 15.51 7.72 -2.48
C GLU A 37 14.15 8.21 -2.98
N THR A 38 13.04 7.60 -2.51
CA THR A 38 11.69 7.98 -2.94
C THR A 38 11.32 9.34 -2.37
N ASP A 39 10.89 10.25 -3.25
CA ASP A 39 10.30 11.53 -2.85
C ASP A 39 8.91 11.27 -2.22
N MET A 40 8.83 11.37 -0.90
CA MET A 40 7.63 11.09 -0.13
C MET A 40 6.51 12.11 -0.36
N ASP A 41 6.85 13.37 -0.66
CA ASP A 41 5.87 14.42 -0.95
C ASP A 41 5.20 14.16 -2.30
N MET A 42 6.00 13.81 -3.31
CA MET A 42 5.50 13.40 -4.62
C MET A 42 4.70 12.09 -4.53
N LEU A 43 5.23 11.09 -3.81
CA LEU A 43 4.56 9.82 -3.62
C LEU A 43 3.19 10.01 -2.97
N LYS A 44 3.09 10.82 -1.92
CA LYS A 44 1.82 11.09 -1.23
C LYS A 44 0.74 11.62 -2.17
N VAL A 45 1.10 12.48 -3.12
CA VAL A 45 0.16 13.04 -4.11
C VAL A 45 -0.25 11.98 -5.13
N GLN A 46 0.69 11.13 -5.56
CA GLN A 46 0.46 10.15 -6.62
C GLN A 46 0.00 8.78 -6.12
N PHE A 47 0.06 8.52 -4.81
CA PHE A 47 -0.16 7.19 -4.23
C PHE A 47 -1.51 6.60 -4.60
N SER A 48 -2.56 7.44 -4.58
CA SER A 48 -3.91 7.02 -4.98
C SER A 48 -3.95 6.54 -6.43
N ASP A 49 -3.28 7.26 -7.34
CA ASP A 49 -3.24 6.93 -8.76
C ASP A 49 -2.38 5.68 -9.02
N LEU A 50 -1.28 5.51 -8.27
CA LEU A 50 -0.41 4.34 -8.34
C LEU A 50 -1.14 3.05 -7.97
N ILE A 51 -1.93 3.06 -6.89
CA ILE A 51 -2.62 1.85 -6.43
C ILE A 51 -3.99 1.63 -7.10
N SER A 52 -4.53 2.63 -7.79
CA SER A 52 -5.84 2.59 -8.43
C SER A 52 -6.02 1.41 -9.41
N PRO A 53 -5.03 1.05 -10.26
CA PRO A 53 -5.13 -0.11 -11.17
C PRO A 53 -5.28 -1.45 -10.45
N ILE A 54 -4.83 -1.55 -9.19
CA ILE A 54 -4.95 -2.78 -8.39
C ILE A 54 -6.37 -2.94 -7.84
N ALA A 55 -7.04 -1.85 -7.48
CA ALA A 55 -8.37 -1.89 -6.87
C ALA A 55 -9.41 -2.77 -7.60
N PRO A 56 -9.55 -2.73 -8.94
CA PRO A 56 -10.48 -3.61 -9.67
C PRO A 56 -10.06 -5.10 -9.70
N LEU A 57 -8.81 -5.42 -9.39
CA LEU A 57 -8.31 -6.80 -9.34
C LEU A 57 -8.69 -7.51 -8.03
N ILE A 58 -9.03 -6.73 -7.00
CA ILE A 58 -9.43 -7.23 -5.68
C ILE A 58 -10.89 -7.74 -5.74
N LYS A 59 -11.08 -9.02 -5.43
CA LYS A 59 -12.38 -9.71 -5.48
C LYS A 59 -13.05 -9.75 -4.11
N SER A 60 -12.27 -9.66 -3.05
CA SER A 60 -12.79 -9.63 -1.68
C SER A 60 -13.67 -8.40 -1.42
N PRO A 61 -14.68 -8.51 -0.53
CA PRO A 61 -15.51 -7.38 -0.14
C PRO A 61 -14.66 -6.22 0.37
N LYS A 62 -14.96 -5.00 -0.08
CA LYS A 62 -14.27 -3.80 0.37
C LYS A 62 -14.46 -3.62 1.87
N THR A 63 -13.35 -3.37 2.56
CA THR A 63 -13.32 -2.98 3.96
C THR A 63 -12.39 -1.79 4.09
N THR A 64 -12.60 -0.97 5.12
CA THR A 64 -11.64 0.10 5.44
C THR A 64 -10.24 -0.49 5.59
N LEU A 65 -9.29 0.04 4.84
CA LEU A 65 -7.91 -0.41 4.84
C LEU A 65 -6.97 0.80 4.83
N LYS A 66 -6.10 0.89 5.83
CA LYS A 66 -5.08 1.94 5.88
C LYS A 66 -3.75 1.42 5.33
N PHE A 67 -3.05 2.29 4.62
CA PHE A 67 -1.68 2.12 4.16
C PHE A 67 -0.83 3.11 4.93
N TYR A 68 0.03 2.60 5.79
CA TYR A 68 1.08 3.36 6.46
C TYR A 68 2.30 3.32 5.55
N VAL A 69 2.55 4.42 4.84
CA VAL A 69 3.60 4.49 3.83
C VAL A 69 4.74 5.33 4.38
N GLY A 70 5.96 4.83 4.29
CA GLY A 70 7.15 5.61 4.65
C GLY A 70 8.43 5.02 4.09
N ASN A 71 9.46 5.83 4.01
CA ASN A 71 10.80 5.38 3.57
C ASN A 71 11.74 5.05 4.75
N SER A 72 11.29 5.27 5.99
CA SER A 72 12.05 5.03 7.23
C SER A 72 11.31 4.08 8.19
N ASP A 73 11.77 3.98 9.44
CA ASP A 73 11.11 3.19 10.49
C ASP A 73 9.71 3.73 10.87
N GLU A 74 9.41 4.98 10.54
CA GLU A 74 8.12 5.62 10.76
C GLU A 74 7.32 5.76 9.45
N ALA A 75 6.02 6.01 9.55
CA ALA A 75 5.17 6.26 8.38
C ALA A 75 5.10 7.77 8.12
N ASP A 76 5.52 8.20 6.94
CA ASP A 76 5.45 9.59 6.50
C ASP A 76 4.00 10.03 6.23
N PHE A 77 3.17 9.12 5.70
CA PHE A 77 1.75 9.38 5.51
C PHE A 77 0.87 8.14 5.67
N ILE A 78 -0.42 8.39 5.92
CA ILE A 78 -1.44 7.36 6.01
C ILE A 78 -2.47 7.60 4.90
N PHE A 79 -2.62 6.62 4.02
CA PHE A 79 -3.68 6.60 3.01
C PHE A 79 -4.79 5.65 3.45
N THR A 80 -6.05 6.05 3.35
CA THR A 80 -7.19 5.21 3.75
C THR A 80 -8.05 4.90 2.53
N LEU A 81 -8.21 3.61 2.22
CA LEU A 81 -9.22 3.11 1.29
C LEU A 81 -10.52 2.84 2.03
N ASN A 82 -11.62 3.36 1.47
CA ASN A 82 -13.00 3.14 1.93
C ASN A 82 -13.82 2.41 0.86
#